data_AF-A0A2K9NWJ2-F1
#
_entry.id   AF-A0A2K9NWJ2-F1
#
_cell.length_a   1.000
_cell.length_b   1.000
_cell.length_c   1.000
_cell.angle_alpha   90.00
_cell.angle_beta   90.00
_cell.angle_gamma   90.00
#
_symmetry.space_group_name_H-M   'P 1'
#
loop_
_entity.id
_entity.type
_entity.pdbx_description
1 polymer ?
#
loop_
_entity_poly.entity_id
_entity_poly.type
_entity_poly.pdbx_seq_one_letter_code
_entity_poly.pdbx_strand_id
1 'polypeptide(L)'
;MNLTKDFFINLSNEVTKPDGSNDGIWYFGDRLKIEDELIIGFSPTNYHCFLICGKEEFHPRFSINPCKVQPSRLDSVRAAVFIRIKNISKEDLLKLQDYLLTLKNKRTPTCHQGLLQVLEKGIGIRIPKHSILRTTPRSLFNGIAQKGLLNKKGEPLSLEFYTTRTKPFARVLFDISIITWRFSWVFFLSNIHFRFLRVFKPQVLAVK
;
A
#
# COMPACT_ATOMS: atom_id res chain seq x y z
N MET A 1 -6.80 8.81 -21.02
CA MET A 1 -7.20 7.40 -20.90
C MET A 1 -8.33 7.34 -19.88
N ASN A 2 -9.58 7.28 -20.34
CA ASN A 2 -10.76 7.20 -19.47
C ASN A 2 -10.95 5.73 -19.07
N LEU A 3 -10.61 5.40 -17.83
CA LEU A 3 -10.57 4.04 -17.30
C LEU A 3 -11.88 3.73 -16.59
N THR A 4 -12.87 3.22 -17.32
CA THR A 4 -14.14 2.75 -16.76
C THR A 4 -14.42 1.34 -17.25
N LYS A 5 -14.26 0.39 -16.31
CA LYS A 5 -14.93 -0.93 -16.17
C LYS A 5 -14.09 -2.21 -16.13
N ASP A 6 -12.94 -2.32 -16.82
CA ASP A 6 -12.37 -3.67 -17.07
C ASP A 6 -10.98 -3.98 -16.48
N PHE A 7 -10.55 -3.32 -15.39
CA PHE A 7 -9.17 -3.50 -14.86
C PHE A 7 -9.04 -4.40 -13.63
N PHE A 8 -10.16 -4.87 -13.05
CA PHE A 8 -10.13 -5.70 -11.85
C PHE A 8 -10.36 -7.16 -12.20
N ILE A 9 -9.37 -7.99 -11.90
CA ILE A 9 -9.57 -9.43 -11.84
C ILE A 9 -10.25 -9.68 -10.49
N ASN A 10 -11.55 -9.96 -10.49
CA ASN A 10 -12.27 -10.37 -9.29
C ASN A 10 -11.86 -11.80 -8.96
N LEU A 11 -11.23 -12.01 -7.80
CA LEU A 11 -10.59 -13.28 -7.45
C LEU A 11 -11.50 -14.31 -6.78
N SER A 12 -12.77 -14.00 -6.48
CA SER A 12 -13.67 -15.07 -5.99
C SER A 12 -15.17 -14.75 -6.04
N ASN A 13 -15.94 -15.70 -6.58
CA ASN A 13 -17.33 -15.97 -6.20
C ASN A 13 -17.45 -16.88 -4.97
N GLU A 14 -16.33 -17.29 -4.35
CA GLU A 14 -16.30 -18.17 -3.18
C GLU A 14 -15.45 -17.55 -2.05
N VAL A 15 -16.11 -16.87 -1.10
CA VAL A 15 -15.57 -16.62 0.24
C VAL A 15 -16.58 -17.18 1.23
N THR A 16 -16.22 -18.28 1.89
CA THR A 16 -17.04 -18.97 2.89
C THR A 16 -16.84 -18.37 4.29
N LYS A 17 -17.79 -17.55 4.76
CA LYS A 17 -18.53 -17.66 6.06
C LYS A 17 -19.24 -16.33 6.46
N PRO A 18 -20.36 -16.39 7.23
CA PRO A 18 -21.34 -15.29 7.36
C PRO A 18 -21.10 -14.33 8.54
N ASP A 19 -20.04 -14.49 9.33
CA ASP A 19 -19.94 -13.89 10.67
C ASP A 19 -19.03 -12.64 10.78
N GLY A 20 -18.54 -12.11 9.66
CA GLY A 20 -17.88 -10.81 9.61
C GLY A 20 -16.54 -10.70 10.35
N SER A 21 -15.95 -11.82 10.81
CA SER A 21 -14.72 -11.81 11.60
C SER A 21 -13.44 -12.13 10.80
N ASN A 22 -13.57 -12.66 9.57
CA ASN A 22 -12.45 -13.03 8.70
C ASN A 22 -12.63 -12.66 7.21
N ASP A 23 -13.32 -11.55 6.92
CA ASP A 23 -13.31 -10.97 5.57
C ASP A 23 -11.86 -10.60 5.16
N GLY A 24 -11.32 -11.33 4.18
CA GLY A 24 -10.16 -10.88 3.41
C GLY A 24 -8.85 -11.61 3.64
N ILE A 25 -8.81 -12.81 4.23
CA ILE A 25 -7.64 -13.69 4.12
C ILE A 25 -7.77 -14.42 2.78
N TRP A 26 -7.11 -13.92 1.73
CA TRP A 26 -7.04 -14.67 0.48
C TRP A 26 -6.00 -15.76 0.64
N TYR A 27 -6.32 -17.03 0.38
CA TYR A 27 -5.29 -18.05 0.18
C TYR A 27 -4.79 -17.90 -1.25
N PHE A 28 -3.50 -17.63 -1.45
CA PHE A 28 -2.94 -17.69 -2.78
C PHE A 28 -3.05 -19.12 -3.27
N GLY A 29 -3.82 -19.36 -4.33
CA GLY A 29 -3.41 -20.43 -5.24
C GLY A 29 -1.99 -20.10 -5.75
N ASP A 30 -1.23 -21.13 -6.19
CA ASP A 30 0.24 -21.18 -6.48
C ASP A 30 0.86 -20.10 -7.42
N ARG A 31 0.41 -18.84 -7.42
CA ARG A 31 0.64 -17.85 -8.49
C ARG A 31 1.27 -16.53 -8.06
N LEU A 32 1.60 -16.31 -6.79
CA LEU A 32 2.39 -15.14 -6.39
C LEU A 32 3.87 -15.41 -6.64
N LYS A 33 4.43 -14.76 -7.65
CA LYS A 33 5.86 -14.79 -7.90
C LYS A 33 6.55 -13.73 -7.06
N ILE A 34 6.75 -14.01 -5.77
CA ILE A 34 7.39 -13.06 -4.84
C ILE A 34 8.83 -12.68 -5.22
N GLU A 35 9.43 -13.40 -6.17
CA GLU A 35 10.77 -13.14 -6.69
C GLU A 35 10.81 -12.08 -7.81
N ASP A 36 9.66 -11.65 -8.35
CA ASP A 36 9.57 -10.62 -9.39
C ASP A 36 8.40 -9.64 -9.20
N GLU A 37 7.75 -9.64 -8.03
CA GLU A 37 6.56 -8.82 -7.75
C GLU A 37 6.58 -8.08 -6.41
N LEU A 38 5.90 -6.93 -6.39
CA LEU A 38 5.51 -6.20 -5.18
C LEU A 38 4.00 -6.14 -5.03
N ILE A 39 3.51 -6.06 -3.79
CA ILE A 39 2.08 -5.93 -3.52
C ILE A 39 1.82 -4.71 -2.67
N ILE A 40 0.98 -3.79 -3.16
CA ILE A 40 0.39 -2.73 -2.36
C ILE A 40 -0.98 -3.22 -1.90
N GLY A 41 -1.15 -3.43 -0.59
CA GLY A 41 -2.39 -3.89 0.01
C GLY A 41 -3.15 -2.78 0.73
N PHE A 42 -4.48 -2.88 0.73
CA PHE A 42 -5.39 -2.04 1.51
C PHE A 42 -6.22 -2.95 2.42
N SER A 43 -6.09 -2.76 3.74
CA SER A 43 -6.73 -3.64 4.72
C SER A 43 -8.27 -3.62 4.63
N PRO A 44 -8.95 -4.73 4.95
CA PRO A 44 -10.41 -4.82 4.85
C PRO A 44 -11.17 -4.01 5.89
N THR A 45 -10.55 -3.68 7.02
CA THR A 45 -11.19 -2.99 8.14
C THR A 45 -11.21 -1.47 7.97
N ASN A 46 -10.11 -0.88 7.52
CA ASN A 46 -9.94 0.57 7.48
C ASN A 46 -9.09 1.06 6.31
N TYR A 47 -8.88 0.22 5.28
CA TYR A 47 -8.04 0.53 4.13
C TYR A 47 -6.65 1.05 4.50
N HIS A 48 -6.10 0.52 5.61
CA HIS A 48 -4.71 0.74 5.96
C HIS A 48 -3.82 0.22 4.84
N CYS A 49 -2.97 1.09 4.31
CA CYS A 49 -2.06 0.76 3.22
C CYS A 49 -0.81 0.08 3.75
N PHE A 50 -0.45 -1.05 3.17
CA PHE A 50 0.77 -1.81 3.48
C PHE A 50 1.44 -2.31 2.19
N LEU A 51 2.71 -2.70 2.31
CA LEU A 51 3.54 -3.15 1.20
C LEU A 51 4.08 -4.55 1.51
N ILE A 52 4.00 -5.48 0.56
CA ILE A 52 4.69 -6.76 0.63
C ILE A 52 5.78 -6.78 -0.43
N CYS A 53 6.98 -7.15 -0.02
CA CYS A 53 8.16 -7.32 -0.86
C CYS A 53 8.88 -8.59 -0.43
N GLY A 54 8.82 -9.65 -1.26
CA GLY A 54 9.41 -10.93 -0.91
C GLY A 54 8.91 -11.47 0.44
N LYS A 55 9.84 -11.69 1.37
CA LYS A 55 9.55 -12.23 2.71
C LYS A 55 9.08 -11.18 3.72
N GLU A 56 9.06 -9.90 3.34
CA GLU A 56 8.77 -8.80 4.26
C GLU A 56 7.42 -8.14 3.94
N GLU A 57 6.64 -7.93 4.99
CA GLU A 57 5.40 -7.15 4.97
C GLU A 57 5.58 -5.90 5.85
N PHE A 58 5.53 -4.75 5.20
CA PHE A 58 5.72 -3.44 5.79
C PHE A 58 4.41 -2.70 5.97
N HIS A 59 4.16 -2.30 7.22
CA HIS A 59 3.00 -1.54 7.66
C HIS A 59 3.44 -0.16 8.15
N PRO A 60 3.49 0.85 7.27
CA PRO A 60 3.69 2.23 7.68
C PRO A 60 2.50 2.70 8.51
N ARG A 61 2.72 3.41 9.61
CA ARG A 61 1.64 3.83 10.53
C ARG A 61 1.50 5.34 10.59
N PHE A 62 0.49 5.81 11.33
CA PHE A 62 0.47 7.19 11.79
C PHE A 62 1.72 7.48 12.60
N SER A 63 2.18 8.72 12.57
CA SER A 63 3.44 9.15 13.17
C SER A 63 3.50 8.91 14.69
N ILE A 64 2.35 8.75 15.34
CA ILE A 64 2.22 8.41 16.76
C ILE A 64 2.73 6.99 17.05
N ASN A 65 2.67 6.09 16.05
CA ASN A 65 3.12 4.71 16.16
C ASN A 65 4.31 4.45 15.21
N PRO A 66 5.29 3.63 15.64
CA PRO A 66 6.31 3.15 14.72
C PRO A 66 5.72 2.28 13.61
N CYS A 67 6.40 2.23 12.47
CA CYS A 67 6.14 1.27 11.42
C CYS A 67 6.38 -0.15 11.95
N LYS A 68 5.61 -1.10 11.41
CA LYS A 68 5.80 -2.53 11.69
C LYS A 68 6.35 -3.20 10.43
N VAL A 69 7.39 -4.00 10.61
CA VAL A 69 7.91 -4.93 9.60
C VAL A 69 7.71 -6.33 10.18
N GLN A 70 7.09 -7.22 9.43
CA GLN A 70 6.81 -8.59 9.85
C GLN A 70 7.02 -9.54 8.67
N PRO A 71 7.23 -10.85 8.93
CA PRO A 71 7.24 -11.84 7.87
C PRO A 71 5.94 -11.79 7.06
N SER A 72 6.06 -11.78 5.74
CA SER A 72 4.92 -11.83 4.83
C SER A 72 4.21 -13.17 4.95
N ARG A 73 2.89 -13.12 4.98
CA ARG A 73 2.06 -14.32 4.87
C ARG A 73 1.91 -14.64 3.39
N LEU A 74 2.90 -15.33 2.83
CA LEU A 74 2.98 -15.64 1.41
C LEU A 74 1.76 -16.42 0.91
N ASP A 75 1.25 -17.31 1.75
CA ASP A 75 0.05 -18.09 1.45
C ASP A 75 -1.21 -17.26 1.60
N SER A 76 -1.16 -16.11 2.30
CA SER A 76 -2.36 -15.28 2.43
C SER A 76 -2.17 -13.77 2.59
N VAL A 77 -2.72 -12.99 1.65
CA VAL A 77 -2.74 -11.53 1.75
C VAL A 77 -4.04 -11.09 2.38
N ARG A 78 -3.91 -10.38 3.50
CA ARG A 78 -5.06 -9.84 4.23
C ARG A 78 -5.46 -8.46 3.71
N ALA A 79 -6.10 -8.40 2.54
CA ALA A 79 -6.50 -7.14 1.91
C ALA A 79 -7.95 -7.15 1.39
N ALA A 80 -8.64 -6.01 1.50
CA ALA A 80 -9.87 -5.78 0.73
C ALA A 80 -9.56 -5.55 -0.75
N VAL A 81 -8.46 -4.85 -1.02
CA VAL A 81 -7.97 -4.53 -2.35
C VAL A 81 -6.47 -4.64 -2.33
N PHE A 82 -5.88 -5.18 -3.38
CA PHE A 82 -4.45 -5.12 -3.56
C PHE A 82 -4.07 -4.89 -5.02
N ILE A 83 -2.87 -4.36 -5.20
CA ILE A 83 -2.28 -4.02 -6.49
C ILE A 83 -0.98 -4.81 -6.57
N ARG A 84 -0.86 -5.68 -7.57
CA ARG A 84 0.42 -6.35 -7.89
C ARG A 84 1.17 -5.47 -8.86
N ILE A 85 2.44 -5.22 -8.56
CA ILE A 85 3.39 -4.56 -9.44
C ILE A 85 4.31 -5.66 -9.98
N LYS A 86 4.24 -5.91 -11.28
CA LYS A 86 4.92 -7.03 -11.93
C LYS A 86 6.29 -6.63 -12.47
N ASN A 87 7.11 -7.64 -12.76
CA ASN A 87 8.39 -7.53 -13.46
C ASN A 87 9.37 -6.59 -12.74
N ILE A 88 9.39 -6.63 -11.41
CA ILE A 88 10.40 -5.93 -10.61
C ILE A 88 11.68 -6.76 -10.63
N SER A 89 12.83 -6.12 -10.86
CA SER A 89 14.10 -6.83 -10.87
C SER A 89 14.40 -7.43 -9.49
N LYS A 90 15.01 -8.62 -9.47
CA LYS A 90 15.41 -9.29 -8.23
C LYS A 90 16.33 -8.41 -7.37
N GLU A 91 17.22 -7.65 -8.01
CA GLU A 91 18.10 -6.69 -7.35
C GLU A 91 17.30 -5.59 -6.63
N ASP A 92 16.34 -4.95 -7.32
CA ASP A 92 15.50 -3.92 -6.71
C ASP A 92 14.64 -4.50 -5.56
N LEU A 93 14.13 -5.75 -5.70
CA LEU A 93 13.39 -6.42 -4.62
C LEU A 93 14.23 -6.69 -3.38
N LEU A 94 15.47 -7.17 -3.55
CA LEU A 94 16.40 -7.41 -2.43
C LEU A 94 16.75 -6.09 -1.75
N LYS A 95 17.10 -5.08 -2.55
CA LYS A 95 17.38 -3.72 -2.06
C LYS A 95 16.22 -3.14 -1.27
N LEU A 96 14.98 -3.33 -1.75
CA LEU A 96 13.80 -2.87 -1.05
C LEU A 96 13.57 -3.65 0.25
N GLN A 97 13.71 -4.99 0.25
CA GLN A 97 13.60 -5.81 1.46
C GLN A 97 14.58 -5.36 2.55
N ASP A 98 15.85 -5.20 2.20
CA ASP A 98 16.88 -4.72 3.13
C ASP A 98 16.52 -3.32 3.65
N TYR A 99 16.06 -2.43 2.76
CA TYR A 99 15.61 -1.11 3.15
C TYR A 99 14.43 -1.18 4.13
N LEU A 100 13.41 -2.00 3.88
CA LEU A 100 12.25 -2.16 4.76
C LEU A 100 12.66 -2.55 6.19
N LEU A 101 13.60 -3.48 6.34
CA LEU A 101 14.11 -3.91 7.65
C LEU A 101 14.70 -2.75 8.45
N THR A 102 15.40 -1.81 7.80
CA THR A 102 15.94 -0.60 8.46
C THR A 102 14.85 0.37 8.96
N LEU A 103 13.63 0.25 8.42
CA LEU A 103 12.49 1.09 8.79
C LEU A 103 11.69 0.55 9.97
N LYS A 104 12.05 -0.63 10.49
CA LYS A 104 11.47 -1.16 11.72
C LYS A 104 11.66 -0.13 12.84
N ASN A 105 10.59 0.13 13.60
CA ASN A 105 10.56 1.13 14.68
C ASN A 105 10.74 2.60 14.24
N LYS A 106 10.83 2.88 12.94
CA LYS A 106 10.83 4.25 12.41
C LYS A 106 9.41 4.78 12.24
N ARG A 107 9.26 6.09 12.10
CA ARG A 107 7.95 6.75 12.02
C ARG A 107 7.73 7.36 10.64
N THR A 108 6.51 7.28 10.14
CA THR A 108 6.04 7.86 8.88
C THR A 108 4.95 8.90 9.14
N PRO A 109 4.68 9.82 8.20
CA PRO A 109 3.60 10.80 8.37
C PRO A 109 2.24 10.13 8.52
N THR A 110 1.95 9.17 7.65
CA THR A 110 0.75 8.32 7.64
C THR A 110 1.08 7.03 6.88
N CYS A 111 0.17 6.05 6.87
CA CYS A 111 0.35 4.79 6.15
C CYS A 111 0.58 4.97 4.63
N HIS A 112 -0.29 5.72 3.95
CA HIS A 112 -0.22 5.93 2.52
C HIS A 112 0.97 6.82 2.11
N GLN A 113 1.31 7.84 2.90
CA GLN A 113 2.49 8.67 2.64
C GLN A 113 3.77 7.89 2.88
N GLY A 114 3.84 7.11 3.97
CA GLY A 114 4.97 6.25 4.26
C GLY A 114 5.20 5.22 3.15
N LEU A 115 4.13 4.59 2.65
CA LEU A 115 4.20 3.66 1.53
C LEU A 115 4.79 4.31 0.27
N LEU A 116 4.30 5.49 -0.13
CA LEU A 116 4.84 6.22 -1.28
C LEU A 116 6.31 6.60 -1.09
N GLN A 117 6.67 7.10 0.08
CA GLN A 117 8.05 7.47 0.37
C GLN A 117 9.00 6.28 0.30
N VAL A 118 8.56 5.11 0.78
CA VAL A 118 9.36 3.89 0.75
C VAL A 118 9.56 3.36 -0.67
N LEU A 119 8.51 3.37 -1.49
CA LEU A 119 8.62 2.99 -2.90
C LEU A 119 9.56 3.92 -3.67
N GLU A 120 9.43 5.23 -3.46
CA GLU A 120 10.25 6.23 -4.15
C GLU A 120 11.71 6.18 -3.68
N LYS A 121 11.97 6.10 -2.37
CA LYS A 121 13.34 6.10 -1.84
C LYS A 121 14.05 4.76 -1.92
N GLY A 122 13.32 3.66 -1.79
CA GLY A 122 13.89 2.31 -1.85
C GLY A 122 14.34 1.97 -3.26
N ILE A 123 13.44 2.13 -4.23
CA ILE A 123 13.63 1.62 -5.60
C ILE A 123 13.19 2.60 -6.70
N GLY A 124 12.84 3.84 -6.35
CA GLY A 124 12.47 4.87 -7.33
C GLY A 124 11.10 4.69 -7.97
N ILE A 125 10.20 3.89 -7.37
CA ILE A 125 8.83 3.73 -7.87
C ILE A 125 7.97 4.90 -7.42
N ARG A 126 7.26 5.54 -8.36
CA ARG A 126 6.44 6.73 -8.07
C ARG A 126 5.18 6.81 -8.93
N ILE A 127 4.17 7.54 -8.44
CA ILE A 127 3.01 7.93 -9.25
C ILE A 127 3.36 9.23 -9.99
N PRO A 128 3.20 9.31 -11.33
CA PRO A 128 3.56 10.50 -12.08
C PRO A 128 2.78 11.76 -11.63
N LYS A 129 3.52 12.87 -11.45
CA LYS A 129 2.97 14.19 -11.05
C LYS A 129 2.02 14.07 -9.84
N HIS A 130 2.40 13.28 -8.82
CA HIS A 130 1.62 13.08 -7.60
C HIS A 130 2.33 13.70 -6.40
N SER A 131 1.58 14.43 -5.55
CA SER A 131 2.13 15.05 -4.35
C SER A 131 1.97 14.13 -3.14
N ILE A 132 3.08 13.60 -2.62
CA ILE A 132 3.11 12.78 -1.40
C ILE A 132 2.51 13.55 -0.21
N LEU A 133 2.80 14.84 -0.08
CA LEU A 133 2.39 15.66 1.06
C LEU A 133 0.87 15.83 1.19
N ARG A 134 0.11 15.69 0.08
CA ARG A 134 -1.35 15.83 0.05
C ARG A 134 -2.07 14.52 -0.25
N THR A 135 -1.35 13.40 -0.17
CA THR A 135 -1.93 12.08 -0.45
C THR A 135 -2.88 11.69 0.67
N THR A 136 -3.96 11.00 0.32
CA THR A 136 -4.89 10.26 1.18
C THR A 136 -4.99 8.82 0.67
N PRO A 137 -5.57 7.85 1.41
CA PRO A 137 -5.77 6.50 0.87
C PRO A 137 -6.56 6.50 -0.45
N ARG A 138 -7.60 7.34 -0.55
CA ARG A 138 -8.38 7.53 -1.79
C ARG A 138 -7.51 8.07 -2.93
N SER A 139 -6.76 9.14 -2.70
CA SER A 139 -5.96 9.76 -3.76
C SER A 139 -4.76 8.89 -4.16
N LEU A 140 -4.20 8.11 -3.23
CA LEU A 140 -3.19 7.09 -3.51
C LEU A 140 -3.74 6.07 -4.48
N PHE A 141 -4.82 5.40 -4.09
CA PHE A 141 -5.41 4.33 -4.89
C PHE A 141 -5.90 4.84 -6.25
N ASN A 142 -6.60 5.97 -6.29
CA ASN A 142 -7.03 6.60 -7.53
C ASN A 142 -5.84 7.08 -8.38
N GLY A 143 -4.78 7.56 -7.75
CA GLY A 143 -3.55 7.97 -8.43
C GLY A 143 -2.89 6.81 -9.17
N ILE A 144 -2.76 5.66 -8.50
CA ILE A 144 -2.23 4.43 -9.11
C ILE A 144 -3.16 3.93 -10.21
N ALA A 145 -4.47 3.89 -9.96
CA ALA A 145 -5.45 3.42 -10.93
C ALA A 145 -5.50 4.28 -12.20
N GLN A 146 -5.43 5.60 -12.09
CA GLN A 146 -5.57 6.51 -13.23
C GLN A 146 -4.26 6.79 -13.95
N LYS A 147 -3.14 6.84 -13.22
CA LYS A 147 -1.84 7.28 -13.76
C LYS A 147 -0.79 6.17 -13.83
N GLY A 148 -1.08 5.01 -13.25
CA GLY A 148 -0.11 3.94 -13.09
C GLY A 148 1.02 4.28 -12.12
N LEU A 149 2.09 3.50 -12.21
CA LEU A 149 3.35 3.71 -11.51
C LEU A 149 4.47 3.76 -12.54
N LEU A 150 5.48 4.60 -12.28
CA LEU A 150 6.72 4.66 -13.04
C LEU A 150 7.87 4.12 -12.20
N ASN A 151 8.83 3.47 -12.84
CA ASN A 151 10.09 3.08 -12.23
C ASN A 151 11.07 4.29 -12.12
N LYS A 152 12.28 4.03 -11.63
CA LYS A 152 13.35 5.04 -11.48
C LYS A 152 13.76 5.72 -12.80
N LYS A 153 13.59 5.03 -13.94
CA LYS A 153 13.87 5.55 -15.29
C LYS A 153 12.68 6.34 -15.87
N GLY A 154 11.55 6.35 -15.19
CA GLY A 154 10.32 6.98 -15.69
C GLY A 154 9.49 6.10 -16.62
N GLU A 155 9.80 4.81 -16.71
CA GLU A 155 9.08 3.85 -17.55
C GLU A 155 7.86 3.30 -16.81
N PRO A 156 6.73 3.06 -17.50
CA PRO A 156 5.52 2.52 -16.88
C PRO A 156 5.72 1.09 -16.39
N LEU A 157 5.18 0.80 -15.21
CA LEU A 157 5.16 -0.53 -14.61
C LEU A 157 3.87 -1.27 -14.95
N SER A 158 3.97 -2.60 -15.08
CA SER A 158 2.81 -3.47 -15.24
C SER A 158 2.10 -3.66 -13.90
N LEU A 159 0.79 -3.37 -13.89
CA LEU A 159 -0.04 -3.39 -12.70
C LEU A 159 -1.24 -4.31 -12.92
N GLU A 160 -1.58 -5.10 -11.90
CA GLU A 160 -2.81 -5.86 -11.85
C GLU A 160 -3.56 -5.52 -10.56
N PHE A 161 -4.86 -5.27 -10.67
CA PHE A 161 -5.69 -4.85 -9.55
C PHE A 161 -6.66 -5.96 -9.17
N TYR A 162 -6.76 -6.18 -7.86
CA TYR A 162 -7.52 -7.27 -7.28
C TYR A 162 -8.38 -6.76 -6.13
N THR A 163 -9.58 -7.30 -6.03
CA THR A 163 -10.52 -7.02 -4.93
C THR A 163 -11.03 -8.34 -4.35
N THR A 164 -11.14 -8.41 -3.04
CA THR A 164 -11.77 -9.52 -2.31
C THR A 164 -13.25 -9.22 -1.99
N ARG A 165 -13.71 -8.02 -2.34
CA ARG A 165 -15.13 -7.66 -2.26
C ARG A 165 -15.81 -8.02 -3.59
N THR A 166 -16.99 -8.63 -3.53
CA THR A 166 -17.93 -8.79 -4.67
C THR A 166 -18.52 -7.45 -5.16
N LYS A 167 -17.94 -6.33 -4.73
CA LYS A 167 -18.41 -4.97 -5.00
C LYS A 167 -17.72 -4.42 -6.25
N PRO A 168 -18.44 -3.66 -7.09
CA PRO A 168 -17.81 -2.92 -8.19
C PRO A 168 -16.76 -1.92 -7.69
N PHE A 169 -15.75 -1.63 -8.52
CA PHE A 169 -14.67 -0.69 -8.24
C PHE A 169 -15.14 0.66 -7.70
N ALA A 170 -16.20 1.23 -8.29
CA ALA A 170 -16.77 2.50 -7.85
C ALA A 170 -17.24 2.44 -6.38
N ARG A 171 -17.77 1.30 -5.93
CA ARG A 171 -18.21 1.10 -4.56
C ARG A 171 -17.02 0.91 -3.61
N VAL A 172 -15.96 0.25 -4.05
CA VAL A 172 -14.71 0.13 -3.28
C VAL A 172 -14.06 1.50 -3.08
N LEU A 173 -13.97 2.31 -4.14
CA LEU A 173 -13.53 3.71 -4.06
C LEU A 173 -14.38 4.54 -3.09
N PHE A 174 -15.70 4.34 -3.13
CA PHE A 174 -16.63 5.01 -2.21
C PHE A 174 -16.37 4.61 -0.76
N ASP A 175 -16.19 3.31 -0.48
CA ASP A 175 -15.87 2.81 0.87
C ASP A 175 -14.52 3.38 1.37
N ILE A 176 -13.48 3.43 0.52
CA ILE A 176 -12.19 4.09 0.83
C ILE A 176 -12.41 5.58 1.15
N SER A 177 -13.33 6.24 0.43
CA SER A 177 -13.62 7.66 0.62
C SER A 177 -14.28 7.94 1.97
N ILE A 178 -15.26 7.11 2.38
CA ILE A 178 -15.92 7.22 3.68
C ILE A 178 -14.89 7.09 4.80
N ILE A 179 -14.04 6.06 4.72
CA ILE A 179 -13.01 5.83 5.72
C ILE A 179 -11.99 6.98 5.73
N THR A 180 -11.57 7.46 4.55
CA THR A 180 -10.66 8.61 4.44
C THR A 180 -11.26 9.85 5.12
N TRP A 181 -12.55 10.12 4.92
CA TRP A 181 -13.23 11.24 5.55
C TRP A 181 -13.35 11.08 7.07
N ARG A 182 -13.75 9.89 7.54
CA ARG A 182 -13.87 9.56 8.97
C ARG A 182 -12.57 9.77 9.75
N PHE A 183 -11.42 9.47 9.13
CA PHE A 183 -10.10 9.60 9.76
C PHE A 183 -9.35 10.88 9.36
N SER A 184 -10.00 11.83 8.69
CA SER A 184 -9.38 13.06 8.18
C SER A 184 -8.65 13.86 9.28
N TRP A 185 -9.28 14.04 10.43
CA TRP A 185 -8.67 14.72 11.58
C TRP A 185 -7.47 13.95 12.14
N VAL A 186 -7.52 12.61 12.17
CA VAL A 186 -6.39 11.76 12.60
C VAL A 186 -5.22 11.91 11.64
N PHE A 187 -5.47 11.93 10.33
CA PHE A 187 -4.42 12.19 9.33
C PHE A 187 -3.78 13.55 9.52
N PHE A 188 -4.57 14.58 9.82
CA PHE A 188 -4.08 15.92 10.08
C PHE A 188 -3.19 15.96 11.34
N LEU A 189 -3.66 15.43 12.47
CA LEU A 189 -2.88 15.36 13.70
C LEU A 189 -1.60 14.54 13.51
N SER A 190 -1.67 13.42 12.78
CA SER A 190 -0.51 12.61 12.46
C SER A 190 0.53 13.38 11.64
N ASN A 191 0.11 14.20 10.68
CA ASN A 191 1.01 15.05 9.91
C ASN A 191 1.65 16.16 10.77
N ILE A 192 0.88 16.79 11.67
CA ILE A 192 1.42 17.78 12.62
C ILE A 192 2.48 17.14 13.51
N HIS A 193 2.13 16.01 14.15
CA HIS A 193 3.05 15.28 15.01
C HIS A 193 4.30 14.82 14.26
N PHE A 194 4.18 14.42 12.98
CA PHE A 194 5.34 14.10 12.15
C PHE A 194 6.25 15.30 11.91
N ARG A 195 5.69 16.49 11.65
CA ARG A 195 6.46 17.73 11.51
C ARG A 195 7.20 18.07 12.80
N PHE A 196 6.55 17.90 13.95
CA PHE A 196 7.19 18.05 15.26
C PHE A 196 8.37 17.08 15.42
N LEU A 197 8.15 15.78 15.16
CA LEU A 197 9.23 14.79 15.21
C LEU A 197 10.39 15.11 14.26
N ARG A 198 10.11 15.66 13.08
CA ARG A 198 11.14 16.07 12.13
C ARG A 198 12.06 17.16 12.66
N VAL A 199 11.52 18.07 13.47
CA VAL A 199 12.30 19.16 14.10
C VAL A 199 13.05 18.65 15.33
N PHE A 200 12.37 17.92 16.21
CA PHE A 200 12.90 17.63 17.55
C PHE A 200 13.49 16.23 17.72
N LYS A 201 13.09 15.26 16.90
CA LYS A 201 13.51 13.85 16.98
C LYS A 201 13.72 13.22 15.58
N PRO A 202 14.53 13.82 14.68
CA PRO A 202 14.65 13.33 13.30
C PRO A 202 15.17 11.89 13.18
N GLN A 203 15.92 11.40 14.17
CA GLN A 203 16.47 10.04 14.20
C GLN A 203 15.41 8.92 14.24
N VAL A 204 14.19 9.23 14.68
CA VAL A 204 13.09 8.24 14.72
C VAL A 204 12.29 8.20 13.42
N LEU A 205 12.60 9.02 12.42
CA LEU A 205 11.88 9.06 11.16
C LEU A 205 12.35 7.97 10.19
N ALA A 206 11.40 7.42 9.44
CA ALA A 206 11.68 6.46 8.37
C ALA A 206 12.33 7.13 7.16
N VAL A 207 12.11 8.44 7.05
CA VAL A 207 12.37 9.24 5.87
C VAL A 207 12.88 10.59 6.35
N LYS A 208 14.17 10.85 6.10
CA LYS A 208 14.78 12.17 6.30
C LYS A 208 14.35 13.13 5.19
#